data_AF-A0A024WUC3-F1
#
_entry.id   AF-A0A024WUC3-F1
#
_cell.length_a   1.000
_cell.length_b   1.000
_cell.length_c   1.000
_cell.angle_alpha   90.00
_cell.angle_beta   90.00
_cell.angle_gamma   90.00
#
_symmetry.space_group_name_H-M   'P 1'
#
loop_
_entity.id
_entity.type
_entity.pdbx_description
1 polymer ?
#
loop_
_entity_poly.entity_id
_entity_poly.type
_entity_poly.pdbx_seq_one_letter_code
_entity_poly.pdbx_strand_id
1 'polypeptide(L)' 'MITFIFYEYINTLKYNVKDKPKETTYYLAMLLNNEENVILSDEHTDYKWIGSHESDTYNLPESLADLLKEAEEFLNKEQL' A
#
# COMPACT_ATOMS: atom_id res chain seq x y z
N MET A 1 -14.71 15.04 0.18
CA MET A 1 -14.61 13.99 1.22
C MET A 1 -14.09 12.77 0.49
N ILE A 2 -12.85 12.35 0.80
CA ILE A 2 -12.25 11.19 0.12
C ILE A 2 -13.05 9.95 0.52
N THR A 3 -13.45 9.15 -0.46
CA THR A 3 -14.30 7.97 -0.23
C THR A 3 -13.60 6.70 -0.70
N PHE A 4 -13.62 5.67 0.14
CA PHE A 4 -12.98 4.38 -0.10
C PHE A 4 -13.96 3.23 0.08
N ILE A 5 -13.74 2.13 -0.64
CA ILE A 5 -14.25 0.80 -0.30
C ILE A 5 -13.12 0.02 0.36
N PHE A 6 -13.38 -0.59 1.52
CA PHE A 6 -12.43 -1.47 2.20
C PHE A 6 -12.67 -2.93 1.78
N TYR A 7 -11.57 -3.67 1.64
CA TYR A 7 -11.59 -5.11 1.37
C TYR A 7 -11.23 -5.91 2.63
N GLU A 8 -11.60 -7.18 2.65
CA GLU A 8 -11.24 -8.15 3.69
C GLU A 8 -9.78 -8.66 3.55
N TYR A 9 -8.89 -7.86 2.95
CA TYR A 9 -7.45 -8.14 2.89
C TYR A 9 -6.71 -7.24 3.87
N ILE A 10 -6.05 -7.88 4.83
CA ILE A 10 -5.29 -7.25 5.91
C ILE A 10 -3.96 -7.98 6.03
N ASN A 11 -2.85 -7.25 6.09
CA ASN A 11 -1.52 -7.84 6.28
C ASN A 11 -0.70 -7.00 7.27
N THR A 12 0.01 -7.68 8.19
CA THR A 12 0.84 -7.05 9.22
C THR A 12 2.31 -7.36 8.97
N LEU A 13 3.07 -6.32 8.64
CA LEU A 13 4.52 -6.41 8.47
C LEU A 13 5.21 -6.23 9.82
N LYS A 14 6.14 -7.13 10.15
CA LYS A 14 6.96 -7.08 11.37
C LYS A 14 8.42 -6.94 11.00
N TYR A 15 9.08 -5.87 11.42
CA TYR A 15 10.46 -5.57 11.08
C TYR A 15 11.15 -4.73 12.17
N ASN A 16 12.48 -4.74 12.22
CA ASN A 16 13.24 -3.96 13.20
C ASN A 16 13.65 -2.60 12.63
N VAL A 17 13.40 -1.53 13.38
CA VAL A 17 13.85 -0.17 13.08
C VAL A 17 14.77 0.28 14.19
N LYS A 18 16.06 0.49 13.88
CA LYS A 18 17.09 0.87 14.87
C LYS A 18 17.10 -0.08 16.09
N ASP A 19 17.12 -1.39 15.81
CA ASP A 19 17.09 -2.49 16.78
C ASP A 19 15.83 -2.56 17.67
N LYS A 20 14.78 -1.82 17.32
CA LYS A 20 13.48 -1.89 18.00
C LYS A 20 12.45 -2.59 17.10
N PRO A 21 11.71 -3.57 17.62
CA PRO A 21 10.65 -4.22 16.85
C PRO A 21 9.55 -3.21 16.53
N LYS A 22 9.13 -3.21 15.26
CA LYS A 22 8.01 -2.43 14.75
C LYS A 22 7.05 -3.36 14.03
N GLU A 23 5.77 -3.14 14.26
CA GLU A 23 4.69 -3.80 13.53
C GLU A 23 3.89 -2.73 12.79
N THR A 24 3.48 -3.02 11.55
CA THR A 24 2.67 -2.10 10.74
C THR A 24 1.63 -2.92 10.00
N THR A 25 0.36 -2.67 10.30
CA THR A 25 -0.78 -3.34 9.66
C THR A 25 -1.33 -2.47 8.54
N TYR A 26 -1.42 -3.05 7.35
CA TYR A 26 -1.99 -2.44 6.16
C TYR A 26 -3.36 -3.04 5.86
N TYR A 27 -4.32 -2.18 5.53
CA TYR A 27 -5.68 -2.53 5.14
C TYR A 27 -5.88 -2.14 3.69
N LEU A 28 -6.32 -3.08 2.85
CA LEU A 28 -6.55 -2.78 1.44
C LEU A 28 -7.85 -1.99 1.27
N ALA A 29 -7.75 -0.87 0.55
CA ALA A 29 -8.88 -0.03 0.20
C ALA A 29 -8.76 0.47 -1.24
N MET A 30 -9.89 0.55 -1.94
CA MET A 30 -9.99 1.14 -3.28
C MET A 30 -10.62 2.51 -3.18
N LEU A 31 -9.94 3.49 -3.79
CA LEU A 31 -10.46 4.83 -3.95
C LEU A 31 -11.61 4.81 -4.97
N LEU A 32 -12.76 5.40 -4.62
CA LEU A 32 -13.94 5.40 -5.50
C LEU A 32 -13.80 6.35 -6.69
N ASN A 33 -13.01 7.41 -6.53
CA ASN A 33 -12.73 8.40 -7.55
C ASN A 33 -11.25 8.38 -7.89
N ASN A 34 -10.86 7.81 -9.02
CA ASN A 34 -9.46 7.69 -9.42
C ASN A 34 -8.75 9.04 -9.62
N GLU A 35 -9.51 10.15 -9.72
CA GLU A 35 -9.00 11.51 -9.86
C GLU A 35 -9.05 12.30 -8.54
N GLU A 36 -9.25 11.65 -7.40
CA GLU A 36 -9.27 12.35 -6.11
C GLU A 36 -7.91 13.03 -5.85
N ASN A 37 -7.96 14.29 -5.44
CA ASN A 37 -6.77 15.08 -5.22
C ASN A 37 -6.03 14.66 -3.95
N VAL A 38 -4.77 14.25 -4.09
CA VAL A 38 -3.88 13.93 -2.97
C VAL A 38 -3.24 15.21 -2.45
N ILE A 39 -3.54 15.58 -1.20
CA ILE A 39 -2.94 16.73 -0.52
C ILE A 39 -1.93 16.22 0.50
N LEU A 40 -0.65 16.54 0.30
CA LEU A 40 0.43 16.12 1.20
C LEU A 40 0.52 17.03 2.42
N SER A 41 0.82 16.43 3.57
CA SER A 41 1.29 17.17 4.75
C SER A 41 2.79 17.41 4.67
N ASP A 42 3.32 18.24 5.56
CA ASP A 42 4.74 18.58 5.63
C ASP A 42 5.69 17.37 5.82
N GLU A 43 5.16 16.21 6.23
CA GLU A 43 5.93 14.96 6.35
C GLU A 43 6.36 14.39 4.99
N HIS A 44 5.59 14.65 3.93
CA HIS A 44 5.79 14.06 2.60
C HIS A 44 6.02 15.15 1.54
N THR A 45 6.96 14.91 0.63
CA THR A 45 7.33 15.88 -0.41
C THR A 45 6.78 15.55 -1.80
N ASP A 46 6.47 14.28 -2.06
CA ASP A 46 5.92 13.81 -3.33
C ASP A 46 5.07 12.55 -3.11
N TYR A 47 4.20 12.21 -4.08
CA TYR A 47 3.48 10.94 -4.14
C TYR A 47 3.47 10.40 -5.57
N LYS A 48 3.33 9.07 -5.68
CA LYS A 48 3.17 8.36 -6.94
C LYS A 48 2.20 7.20 -6.76
N TRP A 49 1.39 6.95 -7.78
CA TRP A 49 0.64 5.72 -7.93
C TRP A 49 1.53 4.72 -8.67
N ILE A 50 1.82 3.58 -8.04
CA ILE A 50 2.77 2.59 -8.56
C ILE A 50 2.13 1.21 -8.56
N GLY A 51 2.51 0.38 -9.53
CA GLY A 51 2.20 -1.05 -9.51
C GLY A 51 3.26 -1.87 -8.76
N SER A 52 2.94 -3.13 -8.43
CA SER A 52 3.87 -4.03 -7.72
C SER A 52 5.20 -4.23 -8.48
N HIS A 53 5.15 -4.22 -9.82
CA HIS A 53 6.32 -4.36 -10.70
C HIS A 53 7.33 -3.20 -10.59
N GLU A 54 6.94 -2.05 -10.05
CA GLU A 54 7.82 -0.88 -9.88
C GLU A 54 8.55 -0.87 -8.53
N SER A 55 8.32 -1.87 -7.67
CA SER A 55 8.87 -1.92 -6.31
C SER A 55 10.40 -1.70 -6.24
N ASP A 56 11.14 -2.30 -7.17
CA ASP A 56 12.60 -2.14 -7.25
C ASP A 56 13.01 -0.72 -7.65
N THR A 57 12.24 -0.08 -8.54
CA THR A 57 12.47 1.30 -8.99
C THR A 57 12.29 2.30 -7.85
N TYR A 58 11.36 2.03 -6.94
CA TYR A 58 11.11 2.85 -5.75
C TYR A 58 11.87 2.38 -4.50
N ASN A 59 12.80 1.42 -4.66
CA ASN A 59 13.60 0.85 -3.57
C ASN A 59 12.76 0.40 -2.36
N LEU A 60 11.60 -0.18 -2.63
CA LEU A 60 10.75 -0.71 -1.56
C LEU A 60 11.45 -1.92 -0.91
N PRO A 61 11.34 -2.09 0.42
CA PRO A 61 11.78 -3.32 1.06
C PRO A 61 10.95 -4.50 0.56
N GLU A 62 11.56 -5.69 0.56
CA GLU A 62 10.94 -6.94 0.06
C GLU A 62 9.56 -7.19 0.68
N SER A 63 9.40 -6.93 1.99
CA SER A 63 8.13 -7.09 2.69
C SER A 63 7.00 -6.17 2.17
N LEU A 64 7.33 -4.97 1.69
CA LEU A 64 6.36 -4.08 1.03
C LEU A 64 6.13 -4.48 -0.42
N ALA A 65 7.16 -4.92 -1.14
CA ALA A 65 7.01 -5.41 -2.51
C ALA A 65 6.08 -6.63 -2.57
N ASP A 66 6.24 -7.57 -1.64
CA ASP A 66 5.40 -8.76 -1.52
C ASP A 66 3.98 -8.41 -1.09
N LEU A 67 3.81 -7.45 -0.16
CA LEU A 67 2.49 -6.90 0.20
C LEU A 67 1.73 -6.39 -1.03
N LEU A 68 2.40 -5.65 -1.92
CA LEU A 68 1.76 -5.13 -3.14
C LEU A 68 1.36 -6.26 -4.11
N LYS A 69 2.22 -7.26 -4.29
CA LYS A 69 1.92 -8.43 -5.14
C LYS A 69 0.74 -9.23 -4.60
N GLU A 70 0.72 -9.51 -3.30
CA GLU A 70 -0.39 -10.23 -2.67
C GLU A 70 -1.71 -9.46 -2.77
N ALA A 71 -1.69 -8.13 -2.61
CA ALA A 71 -2.87 -7.30 -2.79
C ALA A 71 -3.38 -7.32 -4.24
N GLU A 72 -2.49 -7.24 -5.22
CA GLU A 72 -2.86 -7.38 -6.65
C GLU A 72 -3.45 -8.76 -6.95
N GLU A 73 -2.84 -9.83 -6.43
CA GLU A 73 -3.39 -11.19 -6.57
C GLU A 73 -4.77 -11.32 -5.92
N PHE A 74 -5.00 -10.71 -4.77
CA PHE A 74 -6.29 -10.69 -4.10
C PHE A 74 -7.34 -9.97 -4.95
N LEU A 75 -7.02 -8.77 -5.46
CA LEU A 75 -7.93 -7.98 -6.30
C LEU A 75 -8.29 -8.70 -7.61
N ASN A 76 -7.35 -9.38 -8.23
CA ASN A 76 -7.59 -10.14 -9.46
C ASN A 76 -8.47 -11.40 -9.23
N LYS A 77 -8.47 -11.96 -8.01
CA LYS A 77 -9.31 -13.11 -7.66
C LYS A 77 -10.76 -12.72 -7.39
N GLU A 78 -10.99 -11.55 -6.77
CA GLU A 78 -12.33 -11.02 -6.47
C GLU A 78 -13.06 -10.45 -7.71
N GLN A 79 -12.35 -10.22 -8.82
CA GLN A 79 -12.94 -9.74 -10.09
C GLN A 79 -13.50 -10.86 -11.00
N LEU A 80 -13.64 -12.10 -10.49
CA LEU A 80 -14.30 -13.23 -11.18
C LEU A 80 -15.74 -13.45 -10.71
#